data_AF-A0A920QVW5-F1
#
_entry.id   AF-A0A920QVW5-F1
#
_cell.length_a   1.000
_cell.length_b   1.000
_cell.length_c   1.000
_cell.angle_alpha   90.00
_cell.angle_beta   90.00
_cell.angle_gamma   90.00
#
_symmetry.space_group_name_H-M   'P 1'
#
loop_
_entity.id
_entity.type
_entity.pdbx_description
1 polymer ?
#
loop_
_entity_poly.entity_id
_entity_poly.type
_entity_poly.pdbx_seq_one_letter_code
_entity_poly.pdbx_strand_id
1 'polypeptide(L)' 'MVFLPDFIESNRRALQSIVSETSDITVVVGFIDESNGDLFNAAAIISDTKEVGIYHKISLPNYGVFEKKDIFILAKIS' A
#
# COMPACT_ATOMS: atom_id res chain seq x y z
N MET A 1 19.46 -6.70 -7.49
CA MET A 1 18.61 -5.54 -7.85
C MET A 1 17.19 -6.08 -7.90
N VAL A 2 16.32 -5.70 -6.95
CA VAL A 2 14.91 -6.14 -6.96
C VAL A 2 14.25 -5.42 -8.12
N PHE A 3 13.70 -6.17 -9.09
CA PHE A 3 12.94 -5.58 -10.18
C PHE A 3 11.64 -5.02 -9.59
N LEU A 4 11.50 -3.69 -9.65
CA LEU A 4 10.37 -2.96 -9.08
C LEU A 4 8.99 -3.47 -9.57
N PRO A 5 8.82 -3.88 -10.86
CA PRO A 5 7.55 -4.44 -11.34
C PRO A 5 7.16 -5.75 -10.65
N ASP A 6 8.08 -6.71 -10.58
CA ASP A 6 7.83 -8.02 -9.96
C ASP A 6 7.48 -7.89 -8.47
N PHE A 7 8.07 -6.89 -7.81
CA PHE A 7 7.77 -6.56 -6.43
C PHE A 7 6.35 -6.01 -6.28
N ILE A 8 5.93 -5.08 -7.14
CA ILE A 8 4.55 -4.52 -7.12
C ILE A 8 3.52 -5.61 -7.36
N GLU A 9 3.78 -6.49 -8.34
CA GLU A 9 2.90 -7.61 -8.65
C GLU A 9 2.81 -8.62 -7.49
N SER A 10 3.94 -8.95 -6.88
CA SER A 10 3.99 -9.84 -5.72
C SER A 10 3.26 -9.24 -4.51
N ASN A 11 3.38 -7.93 -4.31
CA ASN A 11 2.65 -7.19 -3.28
C ASN A 11 1.13 -7.21 -3.52
N ARG A 12 0.68 -7.05 -4.78
CA ARG A 12 -0.74 -7.22 -5.15
C ARG A 12 -1.26 -8.62 -4.88
N ARG A 13 -0.48 -9.64 -5.27
CA ARG A 13 -0.84 -11.05 -5.02
C ARG A 13 -0.97 -11.35 -3.54
N ALA A 14 -0.04 -10.87 -2.72
CA ALA A 14 -0.10 -11.03 -1.27
C ALA A 14 -1.35 -10.37 -0.67
N LEU A 15 -1.70 -9.16 -1.13
CA LEU A 15 -2.93 -8.49 -0.70
C LEU A 15 -4.17 -9.32 -1.04
N GLN A 16 -4.26 -9.85 -2.27
CA GLN A 16 -5.39 -10.68 -2.69
C GLN A 16 -5.51 -11.96 -1.87
N SER A 17 -4.39 -12.60 -1.49
CA SER A 17 -4.41 -13.73 -0.56
C SER A 17 -5.01 -13.36 0.79
N ILE A 18 -4.65 -12.18 1.34
CA ILE A 18 -5.24 -11.69 2.59
C ILE A 18 -6.75 -11.44 2.41
N VAL A 19 -7.16 -10.83 1.30
CA VAL A 19 -8.59 -10.63 0.99
C VAL A 19 -9.34 -11.96 1.06
N SER A 20 -8.83 -13.02 0.42
CA SER A 20 -9.51 -14.32 0.44
C SER A 20 -9.65 -14.97 1.82
N GLU A 21 -8.84 -14.58 2.80
CA GLU A 21 -8.85 -15.17 4.15
C GLU A 21 -9.59 -14.31 5.20
N THR A 22 -10.22 -13.21 4.78
CA THR A 22 -10.88 -12.25 5.69
C THR A 22 -12.40 -12.43 5.76
N SER A 23 -12.85 -13.68 5.93
CA SER A 23 -14.27 -13.96 6.22
C SER A 23 -14.61 -13.51 7.64
N ASP A 24 -15.72 -12.78 7.79
CA ASP A 24 -16.29 -12.37 9.08
C ASP A 24 -15.39 -11.46 9.94
N ILE A 25 -14.32 -10.91 9.33
CA ILE A 25 -13.40 -9.97 9.98
C ILE A 25 -13.13 -8.78 9.07
N THR A 26 -12.80 -7.65 9.70
CA THR A 26 -12.26 -6.47 9.01
C THR A 26 -10.78 -6.34 9.33
N VAL A 27 -9.95 -6.15 8.31
CA VAL A 27 -8.51 -5.94 8.45
C VAL A 27 -8.06 -4.68 7.73
N VAL A 28 -7.01 -4.05 8.26
CA VAL A 28 -6.33 -2.91 7.65
C VAL A 28 -4.89 -3.32 7.35
N VAL A 29 -4.51 -3.31 6.08
CA VAL A 29 -3.22 -3.82 5.61
C VAL A 29 -2.45 -2.71 4.89
N GLY A 30 -1.22 -2.45 5.35
CA GLY A 30 -0.29 -1.55 4.66
C GLY A 30 0.35 -2.24 3.46
N PHE A 31 0.39 -1.56 2.32
CA PHE A 31 0.88 -2.09 1.06
C PHE A 31 1.28 -0.96 0.11
N ILE A 32 1.96 -1.30 -0.98
CA ILE A 32 2.28 -0.34 -2.05
C ILE A 32 1.17 -0.34 -3.10
N ASP A 33 0.66 0.85 -3.40
CA ASP A 33 -0.34 1.08 -4.43
C ASP A 33 0.23 1.84 -5.61
N GLU A 34 -0.06 1.33 -6.82
CA GLU A 34 0.26 2.00 -8.07
C GLU A 34 -1.01 2.67 -8.57
N SER A 35 -0.99 4.01 -8.63
CA SER A 35 -2.12 4.79 -9.11
C SER A 35 -1.63 5.86 -10.06
N ASN A 36 -2.19 5.91 -11.27
CA ASN A 36 -1.80 6.86 -12.32
C ASN A 36 -0.29 6.86 -12.66
N GLY A 37 0.39 5.71 -12.52
CA GLY A 37 1.82 5.56 -12.80
C GLY A 37 2.75 6.00 -11.65
N ASP A 38 2.20 6.44 -10.52
CA ASP A 38 2.94 6.78 -9.31
C ASP A 38 2.75 5.70 -8.23
N LEU A 39 3.78 5.50 -7.40
CA LEU A 39 3.75 4.57 -6.27
C LEU A 39 3.48 5.29 -4.93
N PHE A 40 2.51 4.78 -4.18
CA PHE A 40 2.07 5.32 -2.90
C PHE A 40 2.21 4.29 -1.79
N ASN A 41 2.58 4.76 -0.60
CA ASN A 41 2.33 4.01 0.62
C ASN A 41 0.84 4.10 0.93
N ALA A 42 0.16 2.95 0.95
CA ALA A 42 -1.27 2.88 1.07
C ALA A 42 -1.69 1.91 2.17
N ALA A 43 -2.93 2.04 2.63
CA ALA A 43 -3.59 1.08 3.49
C ALA A 43 -4.89 0.61 2.82
N ALA A 44 -5.02 -0.71 2.63
CA ALA A 44 -6.24 -1.35 2.17
C ALA A 44 -7.12 -1.68 3.38
N ILE A 45 -8.41 -1.35 3.27
CA ILE A 45 -9.45 -1.78 4.21
C ILE A 45 -10.16 -2.96 3.56
N ILE A 46 -10.14 -4.10 4.22
CA ILE A 46 -10.73 -5.33 3.72
C ILE A 46 -11.75 -5.82 4.73
N SER A 47 -12.93 -6.20 4.28
CA SER A 47 -14.00 -6.75 5.12
C SER A 47 -14.78 -7.80 4.36
N ASP A 48 -15.09 -8.91 5.02
CA ASP A 48 -15.89 -10.01 4.46
C ASP A 48 -15.46 -10.43 3.07
N THR A 49 -14.17 -10.71 2.91
CA THR A 49 -13.52 -11.11 1.64
C THR A 49 -13.56 -10.07 0.52
N LYS A 50 -13.78 -8.79 0.85
CA LYS A 50 -13.82 -7.70 -0.11
C LYS A 50 -12.89 -6.57 0.29
N GLU A 51 -12.16 -6.04 -0.68
CA GLU A 51 -11.52 -4.74 -0.54
C GLU A 51 -12.62 -3.66 -0.53
N VAL A 52 -12.76 -2.96 0.58
CA VAL A 52 -13.76 -1.92 0.81
C VAL A 52 -13.23 -0.55 0.41
N GLY A 53 -11.91 -0.36 0.45
CA GLY A 53 -11.27 0.84 -0.06
C GLY A 53 -9.77 0.87 0.18
N ILE A 54 -9.11 1.82 -0.50
CA ILE A 54 -7.69 2.09 -0.39
C ILE A 54 -7.51 3.54 0.07
N TYR A 55 -6.68 3.73 1.09
CA TYR A 55 -6.26 5.04 1.55
C TYR A 55 -4.78 5.27 1.23
N HIS A 56 -4.48 6.28 0.41
CA HIS A 56 -3.11 6.72 0.17
C HIS A 56 -2.64 7.59 1.33
N LYS A 57 -1.49 7.25 1.93
CA LYS A 57 -0.91 8.06 3.00
C LYS A 57 -0.49 9.42 2.44
N ILE A 58 -1.30 10.44 2.70
CA ILE A 58 -0.93 11.83 2.44
C ILE A 58 0.15 12.21 3.45
N SER A 59 1.34 12.55 2.95
CA SER A 59 2.41 13.10 3.79
C SER A 59 1.95 14.47 4.32
N LEU A 60 1.53 14.52 5.58
CA LEU A 60 1.23 15.79 6.25
C LEU A 60 2.51 16.64 6.34
N PRO A 61 2.40 17.98 6.28
CA PRO A 61 3.56 18.86 6.38
C PRO A 61 4.35 18.57 7.67
N ASN A 62 5.65 18.32 7.50
CA ASN A 62 6.60 17.95 8.55
C ASN A 62 6.57 18.93 9.73
N TYR A 63 5.88 18.56 10.82
CA TYR A 63 6.11 19.11 12.15
C TYR A 63 5.99 17.99 13.19
N GLY A 64 7.13 17.53 13.69
CA GLY A 64 7.21 16.76 14.94
C GLY A 64 7.75 15.34 14.83
N VAL A 65 9.07 15.20 15.05
CA VAL A 65 9.79 14.12 15.76
C VAL A 65 9.58 12.64 15.41
N PHE A 66 8.75 12.28 14.43
CA PHE A 66 8.69 10.90 13.89
C PHE A 66 9.44 10.80 12.55
N GLU A 67 10.76 10.96 12.61
CA GLU A 67 11.64 10.63 11.49
C GLU A 67 11.88 9.11 11.45
N LYS A 68 11.08 8.41 10.65
CA LYS A 68 11.67 7.46 9.71
C LYS A 68 11.77 8.18 8.37
N LYS A 69 12.77 9.04 8.25
CA LYS A 69 13.30 9.41 6.93
C LYS A 69 13.71 8.11 6.24
N ASP A 70 13.40 8.01 4.95
CA ASP A 70 13.90 6.99 4.00
C ASP A 70 13.06 5.72 3.75
N ILE A 71 11.72 5.80 3.70
CA ILE A 71 10.94 4.79 2.94
C ILE A 71 9.85 5.50 2.10
N PHE A 72 9.98 5.37 0.77
CA PHE A 72 9.17 5.93 -0.34
C PHE A 72 9.48 7.37 -0.76
N ILE A 73 10.58 7.50 -1.52
CA ILE A 73 10.68 8.51 -2.58
C ILE A 73 9.57 8.18 -3.59
N LEU A 74 8.71 9.16 -3.88
CA LEU A 74 7.82 9.15 -5.04
C LEU A 74 8.65 8.81 -6.27
N ALA A 75 8.52 7.58 -6.77
CA ALA A 75 9.14 7.17 -8.02
C ALA A 75 8.35 7.84 -9.16
N LYS A 76 8.65 9.11 -9.40
CA LYS A 76 8.14 9.86 -10.53
C LYS A 76 8.85 9.32 -11.77
N ILE A 77 8.20 8.41 -12.50
CA ILE A 77 8.72 7.92 -13.78
C ILE A 77 8.31 8.96 -14.83
N SER A 78 9.23 9.89 -15.09
CA SER A 78 9.20 10.81 -16.24
C SER A 78 9.66 10.10 -17.51
#